data_AF-A0A1V1NZQ3-F1
#
_entry.id   AF-A0A1V1NZQ3-F1
#
_cell.length_a   1.000
_cell.length_b   1.000
_cell.length_c   1.000
_cell.angle_alpha   90.00
_cell.angle_beta   90.00
_cell.angle_gamma   90.00
#
_symmetry.space_group_name_H-M   'P 1'
#
loop_
_entity.id
_entity.type
_entity.pdbx_description
1 polymer ?
#
loop_
_entity_poly.entity_id
_entity_poly.type
_entity_poly.pdbx_seq_one_letter_code
_entity_poly.pdbx_strand_id
1 'polypeptide(L)'
;MNNANTLHPGQILNDQFLIPKRISIDTFATQTGITENHIKDLISGKRSISKTTAKILAKNLDTHPQYWMDLQREYDFHITRKLLKGIIPDDDAIENVMINNPHDKLIKIVFSDRQEAVTFFQNKLPQEIVKNIDWDTLELEGSNYIDEEMQESESDLVYSVDFKNGRGKCFLYLLFEHQSTPDKWVRYRIVKYKTRIWDQSFQKNKDQDQLIPILSMVFYMGESNWNFSPEFSDLFCETPVPQKYLPSFEHILLDYSNKSLEFKGAIKIKIAHLLIQAHFKGCLKELFQPLMDAFSLLSQDQGLNYSKIFFIYVATTQKYETFKEF
;
A
#
# COMPACT_ATOMS: atom_id res chain seq x y z
N MET A 1 9.10 -19.51 -22.03
CA MET A 1 9.22 -20.51 -20.95
C MET A 1 8.16 -20.22 -19.90
N ASN A 2 7.64 -21.27 -19.27
CA ASN A 2 6.30 -21.40 -18.70
C ASN A 2 5.77 -20.31 -17.77
N ASN A 3 4.47 -20.06 -17.95
CA ASN A 3 3.56 -19.19 -17.22
C ASN A 3 3.04 -19.88 -15.94
N ALA A 4 3.93 -20.27 -15.01
CA ALA A 4 3.59 -21.14 -13.89
C ALA A 4 3.95 -20.54 -12.52
N ASN A 5 2.92 -19.99 -11.85
CA ASN A 5 2.77 -19.89 -10.39
C ASN A 5 4.09 -19.75 -9.59
N THR A 6 4.64 -18.53 -9.49
CA THR A 6 5.83 -18.29 -8.65
C THR A 6 5.48 -18.61 -7.20
N LEU A 7 6.10 -19.65 -6.64
CA LEU A 7 5.85 -20.10 -5.27
C LEU A 7 6.43 -19.12 -4.25
N HIS A 8 5.75 -18.95 -3.12
CA HIS A 8 6.28 -18.15 -2.02
C HIS A 8 7.58 -18.80 -1.51
N PRO A 9 8.62 -18.03 -1.13
CA PRO A 9 9.89 -18.59 -0.67
C PRO A 9 9.74 -19.53 0.53
N GLY A 10 8.74 -19.31 1.39
CA GLY A 10 8.44 -20.24 2.48
C GLY A 10 7.80 -21.55 2.03
N GLN A 11 7.08 -21.57 0.90
CA GLN A 11 6.67 -22.84 0.27
C GLN A 11 7.89 -23.58 -0.27
N ILE A 12 8.83 -22.85 -0.90
CA ILE A 12 10.11 -23.41 -1.36
C ILE A 12 10.92 -23.97 -0.18
N LEU A 13 10.97 -23.26 0.96
CA LEU A 13 11.58 -23.75 2.20
C LEU A 13 10.97 -25.09 2.63
N ASN A 14 9.65 -25.19 2.66
CA ASN A 14 8.97 -26.41 3.05
C ASN A 14 9.24 -27.57 2.08
N ASP A 15 9.01 -27.32 0.80
CA ASP A 15 8.91 -28.35 -0.23
C ASP A 15 10.29 -28.84 -0.69
N GLN A 16 11.30 -27.97 -0.70
CA GLN A 16 12.64 -28.29 -1.19
C GLN A 16 13.66 -28.56 -0.09
N PHE A 17 13.41 -28.12 1.16
CA PHE A 17 14.37 -28.29 2.24
C PHE A 17 13.81 -29.13 3.41
N LEU A 18 12.69 -28.74 4.00
CA LEU A 18 12.19 -29.40 5.22
C LEU A 18 11.64 -30.80 4.94
N ILE A 19 10.74 -30.94 3.96
CA ILE A 19 10.14 -32.22 3.58
C ILE A 19 11.22 -33.22 3.10
N PRO A 20 12.12 -32.88 2.16
CA PRO A 20 13.13 -33.83 1.67
C PRO A 20 14.11 -34.26 2.75
N LYS A 21 14.48 -33.37 3.68
CA LYS A 21 15.38 -33.67 4.80
C LYS A 21 14.67 -34.28 6.01
N ARG A 22 13.34 -34.46 5.96
CA ARG A 22 12.49 -34.96 7.05
C ARG A 22 12.65 -34.16 8.36
N ILE A 23 12.83 -32.85 8.25
CA ILE A 23 12.95 -31.94 9.38
C ILE A 23 11.55 -31.43 9.73
N SER A 24 11.10 -31.65 10.97
CA SER A 24 9.82 -31.10 11.43
C SER A 24 9.93 -29.60 11.69
N ILE A 25 8.80 -28.88 11.65
CA ILE A 25 8.77 -27.43 11.93
C ILE A 25 9.29 -27.12 13.34
N ASP A 26 8.91 -27.91 14.34
CA ASP A 26 9.40 -27.79 15.73
C ASP A 26 10.92 -27.98 15.83
N THR A 27 11.46 -29.01 15.17
CA THR A 27 12.90 -29.25 15.14
C THR A 27 13.64 -28.10 14.43
N PHE A 28 13.10 -27.62 13.31
CA PHE A 28 13.69 -26.49 12.58
C PHE A 28 13.61 -25.19 13.38
N ALA A 29 12.51 -24.95 14.09
CA ALA A 29 12.34 -23.82 15.00
C ALA A 29 13.41 -23.81 16.08
N THR A 30 13.61 -24.96 16.73
CA THR A 30 14.64 -25.13 17.77
C THR A 30 16.05 -24.90 17.24
N GLN A 31 16.37 -25.39 16.03
CA GLN A 31 17.70 -25.24 15.42
C GLN A 31 17.99 -23.80 14.98
N THR A 32 16.98 -23.10 14.46
CA THR A 32 17.14 -21.77 13.88
C THR A 32 16.94 -20.64 14.90
N GLY A 33 16.27 -20.91 16.02
CA GLY A 33 15.80 -19.90 16.96
C GLY A 33 14.60 -19.09 16.45
N ILE A 34 14.02 -19.46 15.31
CA ILE A 34 12.79 -18.86 14.77
C ILE A 34 11.60 -19.60 15.41
N THR A 35 10.56 -18.89 15.84
CA THR A 35 9.38 -19.54 16.44
C THR A 35 8.64 -20.41 15.42
N GLU A 36 7.99 -21.49 15.88
CA GLU A 36 7.19 -22.34 14.99
C GLU A 36 6.12 -21.57 14.23
N ASN A 37 5.45 -20.61 14.89
CA ASN A 37 4.42 -19.79 14.25
C ASN A 37 5.02 -18.95 13.11
N HIS A 38 6.20 -18.35 13.32
CA HIS A 38 6.88 -17.63 12.26
C HIS A 38 7.21 -18.55 11.08
N ILE A 39 7.69 -19.77 11.32
CA ILE A 39 7.95 -20.74 10.24
C ILE A 39 6.65 -21.13 9.54
N LYS A 40 5.57 -21.40 10.27
CA LYS A 40 4.24 -21.71 9.69
C LYS A 40 3.71 -20.55 8.84
N ASP A 41 3.92 -19.29 9.28
CA ASP A 41 3.53 -18.10 8.53
C ASP A 41 4.36 -17.93 7.25
N LEU A 42 5.67 -18.20 7.30
CA LEU A 42 6.51 -18.22 6.09
C LEU A 42 6.00 -19.28 5.10
N ILE A 43 5.79 -20.51 5.57
CA ILE A 43 5.37 -21.65 4.74
C ILE A 43 4.01 -21.40 4.09
N SER A 44 3.08 -20.81 4.85
CA SER A 44 1.75 -20.47 4.34
C SER A 44 1.72 -19.19 3.49
N GLY A 45 2.85 -18.48 3.34
CA GLY A 45 2.95 -17.27 2.53
C GLY A 45 2.40 -16.01 3.18
N LYS A 46 2.02 -16.08 4.47
CA LYS A 46 1.52 -14.94 5.26
C LYS A 46 2.63 -13.98 5.71
N ARG A 47 3.89 -14.41 5.60
CA ARG A 47 5.05 -13.66 6.06
C ARG A 47 6.16 -13.75 5.02
N SER A 48 6.73 -12.62 4.66
CA SER A 48 7.90 -12.55 3.76
C SER A 48 9.20 -12.92 4.50
N ILE A 49 10.20 -13.38 3.73
CA ILE A 49 11.55 -13.59 4.24
C ILE A 49 12.27 -12.25 4.40
N SER A 50 12.55 -11.86 5.64
CA SER A 50 13.39 -10.70 5.95
C SER A 50 14.88 -10.98 5.70
N LYS A 51 15.72 -9.93 5.61
CA LYS A 51 17.20 -10.08 5.55
C LYS A 51 17.76 -10.90 6.72
N THR A 52 17.19 -10.74 7.91
CA THR A 52 17.61 -11.49 9.10
C THR A 52 17.22 -12.96 8.97
N THR A 53 15.99 -13.23 8.55
CA THR A 53 15.49 -14.59 8.27
C THR A 53 16.34 -15.27 7.19
N ALA A 54 16.66 -14.58 6.09
CA ALA A 54 17.49 -15.10 5.01
C ALA A 54 18.89 -15.54 5.50
N LYS A 55 19.52 -14.77 6.39
CA LYS A 55 20.81 -15.14 7.01
C LYS A 55 20.69 -16.39 7.88
N ILE A 56 19.62 -16.49 8.67
CA ILE A 56 19.37 -17.66 9.53
C ILE A 56 19.14 -18.91 8.67
N LEU A 57 18.30 -18.81 7.64
CA LEU A 57 18.01 -19.90 6.72
C LEU A 57 19.27 -20.36 5.98
N ALA A 58 20.05 -19.42 5.43
CA ALA A 58 21.31 -19.69 4.74
C ALA A 58 22.28 -20.50 5.61
N LYS A 59 22.47 -20.08 6.87
CA LYS A 59 23.35 -20.76 7.81
C LYS A 59 22.91 -22.20 8.13
N ASN A 60 21.60 -22.43 8.27
CA ASN A 60 21.07 -23.73 8.70
C ASN A 60 20.82 -24.71 7.54
N LEU A 61 20.69 -24.21 6.31
CA LEU A 61 20.33 -25.01 5.14
C LEU A 61 21.47 -25.17 4.14
N ASP A 62 22.64 -24.61 4.46
CA ASP A 62 23.85 -24.60 3.62
C ASP A 62 23.57 -23.94 2.26
N THR A 63 22.97 -22.75 2.31
CA THR A 63 22.71 -21.91 1.14
C THR A 63 23.26 -20.50 1.34
N HIS A 64 23.14 -19.64 0.32
CA HIS A 64 23.57 -18.25 0.43
C HIS A 64 22.40 -17.34 0.85
N PRO A 65 22.58 -16.30 1.70
CA PRO A 65 21.49 -15.38 2.06
C PRO A 65 20.83 -14.73 0.83
N GLN A 66 21.62 -14.46 -0.21
CA GLN A 66 21.13 -13.88 -1.46
C GLN A 66 20.13 -14.78 -2.18
N TYR A 67 20.28 -16.11 -2.12
CA TYR A 67 19.34 -17.05 -2.73
C TYR A 67 17.91 -16.84 -2.22
N TRP A 68 17.75 -16.72 -0.89
CA TRP A 68 16.45 -16.49 -0.27
C TRP A 68 15.88 -15.10 -0.58
N MET A 69 16.75 -14.10 -0.66
CA MET A 69 16.35 -12.75 -1.06
C MET A 69 15.88 -12.72 -2.52
N ASP A 70 16.56 -13.43 -3.41
CA ASP A 70 16.19 -13.51 -4.83
C ASP A 70 14.86 -14.26 -5.03
N LEU A 71 14.62 -15.35 -4.30
CA LEU A 71 13.30 -15.99 -4.30
C LEU A 71 12.21 -15.05 -3.81
N GLN A 72 12.46 -14.30 -2.73
CA GLN A 72 11.49 -13.31 -2.23
C GLN A 72 11.25 -12.22 -3.26
N ARG A 73 12.29 -11.74 -3.92
CA ARG A 73 12.19 -10.78 -5.02
C ARG A 73 11.33 -11.28 -6.17
N GLU A 74 11.59 -12.50 -6.65
CA GLU A 74 10.86 -13.08 -7.77
C GLU A 74 9.38 -13.27 -7.42
N TYR A 75 9.10 -13.73 -6.19
CA TYR A 75 7.75 -13.85 -5.68
C TYR A 75 7.07 -12.48 -5.55
N ASP A 76 7.72 -11.51 -4.92
CA ASP A 76 7.20 -10.16 -4.75
C ASP A 76 6.95 -9.51 -6.10
N PHE A 77 7.82 -9.70 -7.10
CA PHE A 77 7.61 -9.23 -8.46
C PHE A 77 6.41 -9.91 -9.12
N HIS A 78 6.27 -11.22 -8.96
CA HIS A 78 5.13 -11.96 -9.48
C HIS A 78 3.81 -11.52 -8.84
N ILE A 79 3.77 -11.38 -7.51
CA ILE A 79 2.60 -10.88 -6.78
C ILE A 79 2.31 -9.44 -7.14
N THR A 80 3.32 -8.58 -7.20
CA THR A 80 3.18 -7.18 -7.62
C THR A 80 2.60 -7.12 -9.03
N ARG A 81 3.13 -7.89 -9.98
CA ARG A 81 2.58 -7.98 -11.34
C ARG A 81 1.15 -8.53 -11.36
N LYS A 82 0.84 -9.51 -10.51
CA LYS A 82 -0.52 -10.07 -10.36
C LYS A 82 -1.50 -9.07 -9.72
N LEU A 83 -1.09 -8.32 -8.70
CA LEU A 83 -1.86 -7.22 -8.10
C LEU A 83 -2.07 -6.11 -9.12
N LEU A 84 -1.07 -5.87 -9.94
CA LEU A 84 -1.12 -4.92 -11.04
C LEU A 84 -1.79 -5.51 -12.29
N LYS A 85 -2.24 -6.77 -12.34
CA LYS A 85 -2.81 -7.40 -13.56
C LYS A 85 -4.10 -6.75 -14.07
N GLY A 86 -4.74 -5.92 -13.24
CA GLY A 86 -5.86 -5.02 -13.61
C GLY A 86 -5.48 -3.53 -13.70
N ILE A 87 -4.22 -3.17 -13.43
CA ILE A 87 -3.68 -1.80 -13.42
C ILE A 87 -2.66 -1.61 -14.57
N ILE A 88 -1.89 -2.66 -14.88
CA ILE A 88 -0.86 -2.86 -15.91
C ILE A 88 -1.16 -4.23 -16.58
N PRO A 89 -1.59 -4.27 -17.85
CA PRO A 89 -1.77 -5.52 -18.58
C PRO A 89 -0.47 -6.34 -18.65
N ASP A 90 -0.59 -7.67 -18.58
CA ASP A 90 0.56 -8.58 -18.48
C ASP A 90 1.56 -8.48 -19.65
N ASP A 91 1.16 -7.97 -20.81
CA ASP A 91 1.99 -7.90 -22.02
C ASP A 91 2.34 -6.46 -22.48
N ASP A 92 1.91 -5.44 -21.74
CA ASP A 92 2.17 -4.05 -22.10
C ASP A 92 3.43 -3.48 -21.43
N ALA A 93 4.19 -2.68 -22.18
CA ALA A 93 5.27 -1.89 -21.61
C ALA A 93 4.68 -0.93 -20.55
N ILE A 94 5.35 -0.80 -19.39
CA ILE A 94 4.96 0.17 -18.33
C ILE A 94 4.73 1.58 -18.91
N GLU A 95 5.45 1.90 -20.00
CA GLU A 95 5.33 3.13 -20.80
C GLU A 95 3.92 3.33 -21.39
N ASN A 96 3.27 2.28 -21.88
CA ASN A 96 1.90 2.33 -22.39
C ASN A 96 0.86 2.46 -21.26
N VAL A 97 1.20 1.94 -20.08
CA VAL A 97 0.27 1.91 -18.95
C VAL A 97 0.08 3.28 -18.32
N MET A 98 1.12 4.11 -18.23
CA MET A 98 1.03 5.42 -17.59
C MET A 98 0.30 6.49 -18.42
N ILE A 99 -0.17 6.16 -19.63
CA ILE A 99 -0.81 7.12 -20.55
C ILE A 99 -2.17 7.63 -20.03
N ASN A 100 -2.98 6.76 -19.43
CA ASN A 100 -4.30 7.12 -18.89
C ASN A 100 -4.26 7.10 -17.36
N ASN A 101 -4.65 8.20 -16.71
CA ASN A 101 -4.64 8.38 -15.25
C ASN A 101 -3.25 8.08 -14.59
N PRO A 102 -2.18 8.79 -15.00
CA PRO A 102 -0.81 8.55 -14.52
C PRO A 102 -0.65 8.69 -13.00
N HIS A 103 -1.35 9.66 -12.40
CA HIS A 103 -1.35 9.92 -10.95
C HIS A 103 -1.86 8.71 -10.18
N ASP A 104 -2.98 8.19 -10.64
CA ASP A 104 -3.66 7.08 -9.98
C ASP A 104 -2.82 5.82 -10.01
N LYS A 105 -2.25 5.54 -11.18
CA LYS A 105 -1.36 4.39 -11.37
C LYS A 105 -0.10 4.53 -10.56
N LEU A 106 0.51 5.72 -10.52
CA LEU A 106 1.71 5.95 -9.71
C LEU A 106 1.46 5.64 -8.23
N ILE A 107 0.35 6.16 -7.69
CA ILE A 107 -0.04 5.93 -6.30
C ILE A 107 -0.25 4.44 -6.05
N LYS A 108 -1.06 3.77 -6.86
CA LYS A 108 -1.34 2.33 -6.69
C LYS A 108 -0.06 1.50 -6.74
N ILE A 109 0.86 1.80 -7.67
CA ILE A 109 2.15 1.11 -7.80
C ILE A 109 3.02 1.33 -6.56
N VAL A 110 3.12 2.57 -6.09
CA VAL A 110 4.00 2.90 -4.96
C VAL A 110 3.45 2.37 -3.64
N PHE A 111 2.15 2.43 -3.44
CA PHE A 111 1.49 1.90 -2.27
C PHE A 111 1.29 0.37 -2.31
N SER A 112 1.43 -0.28 -3.48
CA SER A 112 1.55 -1.75 -3.54
C SER A 112 2.82 -2.28 -2.86
N ASP A 113 3.83 -1.43 -2.69
CA ASP A 113 4.97 -1.77 -1.85
C ASP A 113 4.56 -1.77 -0.37
N ARG A 114 4.49 -2.98 0.18
CA ARG A 114 4.09 -3.21 1.57
C ARG A 114 4.99 -2.50 2.58
N GLN A 115 6.30 -2.43 2.34
CA GLN A 115 7.22 -1.79 3.29
C GLN A 115 7.01 -0.27 3.31
N GLU A 116 6.77 0.33 2.15
CA GLU A 116 6.39 1.73 2.02
C GLU A 116 5.05 2.01 2.71
N ALA A 117 4.03 1.18 2.46
CA ALA A 117 2.70 1.30 3.07
C ALA A 117 2.74 1.18 4.61
N VAL A 118 3.43 0.16 5.16
CA VAL A 118 3.62 0.01 6.61
C VAL A 118 4.28 1.26 7.19
N THR A 119 5.35 1.73 6.56
CA THR A 119 6.07 2.93 7.03
C THR A 119 5.17 4.15 7.01
N PHE A 120 4.39 4.33 5.94
CA PHE A 120 3.42 5.41 5.81
C PHE A 120 2.38 5.37 6.94
N PHE A 121 1.70 4.24 7.14
CA PHE A 121 0.66 4.13 8.15
C PHE A 121 1.20 4.28 9.58
N GLN A 122 2.36 3.73 9.90
CA GLN A 122 3.00 3.89 11.21
C GLN A 122 3.33 5.37 11.54
N ASN A 123 3.65 6.16 10.52
CA ASN A 123 3.96 7.58 10.67
C ASN A 123 2.70 8.47 10.70
N LYS A 124 1.59 8.03 10.08
CA LYS A 124 0.41 8.88 9.86
C LYS A 124 -0.82 8.53 10.67
N LEU A 125 -0.92 7.30 11.16
CA LEU A 125 -1.99 6.93 12.08
C LEU A 125 -1.69 7.41 13.51
N PRO A 126 -2.72 7.68 14.33
CA PRO A 126 -2.58 7.91 15.76
C PRO A 126 -1.78 6.79 16.45
N GLN A 127 -0.85 7.17 17.32
CA GLN A 127 0.07 6.23 17.97
C GLN A 127 -0.64 5.19 18.84
N GLU A 128 -1.82 5.50 19.37
CA GLU A 128 -2.66 4.56 20.11
C GLU A 128 -3.16 3.42 19.21
N ILE A 129 -3.44 3.70 17.93
CA ILE A 129 -3.85 2.70 16.95
C ILE A 129 -2.62 1.89 16.51
N VAL A 130 -1.54 2.59 16.14
CA VAL A 130 -0.30 1.98 15.62
C VAL A 130 0.26 0.89 16.54
N LYS A 131 0.20 1.11 17.86
CA LYS A 131 0.70 0.16 18.86
C LYS A 131 -0.09 -1.15 18.90
N ASN A 132 -1.36 -1.13 18.51
CA ASN A 132 -2.28 -2.27 18.55
C ASN A 132 -2.35 -3.04 17.23
N ILE A 133 -1.75 -2.56 16.15
CA ILE A 133 -1.77 -3.21 14.84
C ILE A 133 -0.60 -4.21 14.71
N ASP A 134 -0.87 -5.42 14.20
CA ASP A 134 0.16 -6.34 13.76
C ASP A 134 0.57 -6.03 12.31
N TRP A 135 1.59 -5.19 12.18
CA TRP A 135 2.10 -4.73 10.88
C TRP A 135 2.66 -5.83 10.00
N ASP A 136 2.91 -7.05 10.52
CA ASP A 136 3.32 -8.20 9.72
C ASP A 136 2.14 -8.74 8.87
N THR A 137 0.91 -8.43 9.24
CA THR A 137 -0.32 -8.89 8.56
C THR A 137 -0.92 -7.89 7.57
N LEU A 138 -0.26 -6.74 7.34
CA LEU A 138 -0.77 -5.73 6.40
C LEU A 138 -0.81 -6.31 4.99
N GLU A 139 -2.02 -6.35 4.42
CA GLU A 139 -2.30 -6.83 3.08
C GLU A 139 -3.11 -5.79 2.30
N LEU A 140 -2.70 -5.50 1.07
CA LEU A 140 -3.49 -4.70 0.14
C LEU A 140 -4.65 -5.55 -0.36
N GLU A 141 -5.87 -5.10 -0.11
CA GLU A 141 -7.06 -5.74 -0.66
C GLU A 141 -7.14 -5.43 -2.16
N GLY A 142 -7.33 -6.47 -2.99
CA GLY A 142 -7.35 -6.32 -4.46
C GLY A 142 -8.44 -5.36 -4.95
N SER A 143 -8.31 -4.85 -6.18
CA SER A 143 -9.20 -3.86 -6.83
C SER A 143 -10.67 -4.27 -6.94
N ASN A 144 -11.04 -5.48 -6.54
CA ASN A 144 -12.42 -5.97 -6.52
C ASN A 144 -13.32 -5.23 -5.51
N TYR A 145 -12.78 -4.32 -4.66
CA TYR A 145 -13.59 -3.44 -3.80
C TYR A 145 -14.38 -2.35 -4.54
N ILE A 146 -14.05 -2.15 -5.82
CA ILE A 146 -14.65 -1.11 -6.66
C ILE A 146 -15.27 -1.82 -7.88
N ASP A 147 -16.58 -2.10 -7.81
CA ASP A 147 -17.36 -2.61 -8.94
C ASP A 147 -17.36 -1.60 -10.10
N GLU A 148 -17.51 -2.13 -11.32
CA GLU A 148 -17.59 -1.41 -12.61
C GLU A 148 -18.66 -0.29 -12.68
N GLU A 149 -19.61 -0.25 -11.75
CA GLU A 149 -20.70 0.76 -11.70
C GLU A 149 -20.29 2.09 -11.05
N MET A 150 -19.13 2.17 -10.41
CA MET A 150 -18.58 3.43 -9.92
C MET A 150 -17.44 3.87 -10.83
N GLN A 151 -17.75 4.81 -11.71
CA GLN A 151 -16.84 5.48 -12.64
C GLN A 151 -15.40 5.61 -12.07
N GLU A 152 -14.51 4.79 -12.61
CA GLU A 152 -13.08 4.94 -12.97
C GLU A 152 -12.21 6.13 -12.50
N SER A 153 -12.54 6.96 -11.52
CA SER A 153 -11.82 8.22 -11.31
C SER A 153 -11.21 8.46 -9.93
N GLU A 154 -11.14 7.47 -9.03
CA GLU A 154 -10.57 7.71 -7.70
C GLU A 154 -9.55 6.65 -7.33
N SER A 155 -8.35 7.10 -7.00
CA SER A 155 -7.34 6.27 -6.34
C SER A 155 -7.79 6.03 -4.91
N ASP A 156 -8.56 4.99 -4.70
CA ASP A 156 -8.82 4.46 -3.38
C ASP A 156 -8.01 3.17 -3.16
N LEU A 157 -7.51 3.02 -1.93
CA LEU A 157 -6.80 1.84 -1.49
C LEU A 157 -7.44 1.33 -0.21
N VAL A 158 -7.68 0.03 -0.17
CA VAL A 158 -8.14 -0.68 1.02
C VAL A 158 -7.07 -1.66 1.42
N TYR A 159 -6.67 -1.63 2.69
CA TYR A 159 -5.80 -2.64 3.28
C TYR A 159 -6.59 -3.37 4.36
N SER A 160 -6.28 -4.65 4.57
CA SER A 160 -6.63 -5.32 5.82
C SER A 160 -5.39 -5.56 6.67
N VAL A 161 -5.60 -5.53 7.98
CA VAL A 161 -4.57 -5.79 8.97
C VAL A 161 -5.19 -6.37 10.23
N ASP A 162 -4.48 -7.27 10.89
CA ASP A 162 -4.93 -7.84 12.15
C ASP A 162 -4.50 -6.96 13.33
N PHE A 163 -5.34 -6.92 14.36
CA PHE A 163 -4.94 -6.38 15.66
C PHE A 163 -4.10 -7.40 16.43
N LYS A 164 -3.14 -6.90 17.19
CA LYS A 164 -2.37 -7.70 18.15
C LYS A 164 -3.30 -8.37 19.16
N ASN A 165 -2.84 -9.50 19.69
CA ASN A 165 -3.50 -10.27 20.75
C ASN A 165 -4.90 -10.80 20.34
N GLY A 166 -5.13 -11.06 19.05
CA GLY A 166 -6.34 -11.74 18.58
C GLY A 166 -7.62 -10.90 18.67
N ARG A 167 -7.52 -9.57 18.67
CA ARG A 167 -8.68 -8.65 18.74
C ARG A 167 -9.42 -8.47 17.40
N GLY A 168 -9.27 -9.42 16.49
CA GLY A 168 -9.84 -9.37 15.14
C GLY A 168 -9.04 -8.51 14.17
N LYS A 169 -9.70 -8.12 13.08
CA LYS A 169 -9.14 -7.42 11.92
C LYS A 169 -9.59 -5.96 11.88
N CYS A 170 -8.89 -5.14 11.11
CA CYS A 170 -9.25 -3.77 10.77
C CYS A 170 -9.00 -3.52 9.28
N PHE A 171 -9.83 -2.70 8.65
CA PHE A 171 -9.55 -2.15 7.34
C PHE A 171 -8.95 -0.74 7.46
N LEU A 172 -7.87 -0.49 6.71
CA LEU A 172 -7.33 0.86 6.50
C LEU A 172 -7.78 1.31 5.11
N TYR A 173 -8.65 2.31 5.08
CA TYR A 173 -9.17 2.90 3.84
C TYR A 173 -8.46 4.22 3.58
N LEU A 174 -7.74 4.32 2.47
CA LEU A 174 -7.01 5.51 2.05
C LEU A 174 -7.60 6.04 0.75
N LEU A 175 -8.24 7.20 0.84
CA LEU A 175 -8.77 7.92 -0.30
C LEU A 175 -7.78 8.98 -0.74
N PHE A 176 -7.31 8.94 -1.98
CA PHE A 176 -6.51 9.99 -2.57
C PHE A 176 -7.40 10.98 -3.30
N GLU A 177 -7.21 12.27 -3.01
CA GLU A 177 -7.98 13.35 -3.61
C GLU A 177 -7.05 14.38 -4.23
N HIS A 178 -7.18 14.57 -5.54
CA HIS A 178 -6.31 15.39 -6.37
C HIS A 178 -7.16 16.41 -7.14
N GLN A 179 -7.54 17.51 -6.47
CA GLN A 179 -8.45 18.51 -7.02
C GLN A 179 -7.93 19.94 -6.77
N SER A 180 -8.26 20.87 -7.66
CA SER A 180 -7.90 22.29 -7.48
C SER A 180 -8.54 22.89 -6.21
N THR A 181 -9.75 22.46 -5.85
CA THR A 181 -10.48 22.93 -4.66
C THR A 181 -10.98 21.76 -3.81
N PRO A 182 -10.99 21.89 -2.47
CA PRO A 182 -11.56 20.89 -1.58
C PRO A 182 -13.04 20.63 -1.90
N ASP A 183 -13.44 19.36 -2.03
CA ASP A 183 -14.84 18.97 -2.13
C ASP A 183 -15.37 18.52 -0.76
N LYS A 184 -16.42 19.19 -0.29
CA LYS A 184 -17.01 18.82 0.99
C LYS A 184 -17.60 17.40 0.99
N TRP A 185 -18.10 16.92 -0.14
CA TRP A 185 -18.83 15.66 -0.27
C TRP A 185 -17.96 14.41 -0.20
N VAL A 186 -16.63 14.56 -0.16
CA VAL A 186 -15.69 13.49 0.20
C VAL A 186 -16.13 12.72 1.45
N ARG A 187 -16.66 13.41 2.47
CA ARG A 187 -17.18 12.76 3.70
C ARG A 187 -18.37 11.84 3.44
N TYR A 188 -19.26 12.20 2.51
CA TYR A 188 -20.36 11.33 2.08
C TYR A 188 -19.85 10.15 1.26
N ARG A 189 -18.86 10.38 0.38
CA ARG A 189 -18.16 9.32 -0.35
C ARG A 189 -17.54 8.30 0.59
N ILE A 190 -16.85 8.71 1.66
CA ILE A 190 -16.28 7.81 2.68
C ILE A 190 -17.34 6.85 3.23
N VAL A 191 -18.55 7.33 3.56
CA VAL A 191 -19.64 6.44 4.04
C VAL A 191 -20.02 5.41 2.98
N LYS A 192 -20.22 5.85 1.73
CA LYS A 192 -20.55 4.94 0.63
C LYS A 192 -19.49 3.87 0.38
N TYR A 193 -18.22 4.18 0.61
CA TYR A 193 -17.14 3.20 0.50
C TYR A 193 -17.07 2.29 1.72
N LYS A 194 -17.25 2.81 2.94
CA LYS A 194 -17.33 1.99 4.16
C LYS A 194 -18.40 0.91 4.06
N THR A 195 -19.60 1.26 3.60
CA THR A 195 -20.68 0.28 3.43
C THR A 195 -20.31 -0.81 2.43
N ARG A 196 -19.68 -0.45 1.31
CA ARG A 196 -19.22 -1.42 0.30
C ARG A 196 -18.13 -2.34 0.84
N ILE A 197 -17.14 -1.79 1.55
CA ILE A 197 -16.07 -2.59 2.17
C ILE A 197 -16.68 -3.63 3.11
N TRP A 198 -17.69 -3.25 3.89
CA TRP A 198 -18.42 -4.19 4.75
C TRP A 198 -19.20 -5.24 3.97
N ASP A 199 -19.97 -4.83 2.96
CA ASP A 199 -20.75 -5.76 2.13
C ASP A 199 -19.84 -6.83 1.54
N GLN A 200 -18.69 -6.44 1.00
CA GLN A 200 -17.71 -7.37 0.45
C GLN A 200 -17.02 -8.23 1.51
N SER A 201 -16.78 -7.69 2.71
CA SER A 201 -16.26 -8.46 3.83
C SER A 201 -17.19 -9.61 4.20
N PHE A 202 -18.51 -9.36 4.31
CA PHE A 202 -19.51 -10.41 4.54
C PHE A 202 -19.63 -11.39 3.36
N GLN A 203 -19.41 -10.93 2.13
CA GLN A 203 -19.40 -11.83 0.97
C GLN A 203 -18.21 -12.80 1.01
N LYS A 204 -17.01 -12.31 1.34
CA LYS A 204 -15.79 -13.11 1.45
C LYS A 204 -15.80 -14.05 2.66
N ASN A 205 -16.36 -13.61 3.79
CA ASN A 205 -16.43 -14.40 5.01
C ASN A 205 -17.89 -14.58 5.46
N LYS A 206 -18.49 -15.73 5.09
CA LYS A 206 -19.89 -16.04 5.39
C LYS A 206 -20.20 -16.22 6.88
N ASP A 207 -19.17 -16.50 7.68
CA ASP A 207 -19.29 -16.67 9.13
C ASP A 207 -19.10 -15.35 9.90
N GLN A 208 -18.82 -14.24 9.19
CA GLN A 208 -18.74 -12.92 9.81
C GLN A 208 -20.11 -12.52 10.36
N ASP A 209 -20.17 -12.21 11.66
CA ASP A 209 -21.38 -11.79 12.38
C ASP A 209 -21.32 -10.35 12.91
N GLN A 210 -20.19 -9.67 12.69
CA GLN A 210 -19.92 -8.31 13.16
C GLN A 210 -19.28 -7.45 12.05
N LEU A 211 -19.38 -6.12 12.18
CA LEU A 211 -18.67 -5.19 11.30
C LEU A 211 -17.19 -5.12 11.68
N ILE A 212 -16.31 -5.25 10.68
CA ILE A 212 -14.88 -5.01 10.83
C ILE A 212 -14.63 -3.49 10.90
N PRO A 213 -13.91 -2.96 11.91
CA PRO A 213 -13.61 -1.53 11.98
C PRO A 213 -12.88 -1.01 10.73
N ILE A 214 -13.29 0.17 10.23
CA ILE A 214 -12.66 0.84 9.09
C ILE A 214 -12.07 2.17 9.55
N LEU A 215 -10.76 2.30 9.47
CA LEU A 215 -10.04 3.56 9.65
C LEU A 215 -9.90 4.26 8.31
N SER A 216 -10.62 5.37 8.15
CA SER A 216 -10.61 6.15 6.91
C SER A 216 -9.61 7.29 6.98
N MET A 217 -8.82 7.42 5.93
CA MET A 217 -7.82 8.45 5.73
C MET A 217 -8.08 9.13 4.40
N VAL A 218 -8.02 10.46 4.38
CA VAL A 218 -8.08 11.27 3.16
C VAL A 218 -6.71 11.86 2.94
N PHE A 219 -6.04 11.43 1.87
CA PHE A 219 -4.82 12.02 1.39
C PHE A 219 -5.17 13.10 0.37
N TYR A 220 -5.16 14.35 0.80
CA TYR A 220 -5.54 15.47 -0.05
C TYR A 220 -4.31 16.20 -0.60
N MET A 221 -4.25 16.33 -1.92
CA MET A 221 -3.25 17.10 -2.63
C MET A 221 -3.95 18.10 -3.57
N GLY A 222 -4.33 19.27 -3.05
CA GLY A 222 -4.93 20.32 -3.86
C GLY A 222 -4.08 21.56 -4.03
N GLU A 223 -4.56 22.51 -4.86
CA GLU A 223 -3.94 23.83 -4.99
C GLU A 223 -4.19 24.70 -3.75
N SER A 224 -5.38 24.52 -3.14
CA SER A 224 -5.80 25.23 -1.93
C SER A 224 -5.92 24.28 -0.74
N ASN A 225 -5.60 24.79 0.45
CA ASN A 225 -5.69 24.01 1.69
C ASN A 225 -7.10 23.50 1.94
N TRP A 226 -7.21 22.34 2.57
CA TRP A 226 -8.49 21.80 3.00
C TRP A 226 -9.10 22.69 4.08
N ASN A 227 -10.33 23.13 3.86
CA ASN A 227 -11.02 24.11 4.71
C ASN A 227 -12.30 23.55 5.35
N PHE A 228 -12.56 22.25 5.24
CA PHE A 228 -13.70 21.61 5.88
C PHE A 228 -13.27 20.76 7.08
N SER A 229 -14.12 20.71 8.09
CA SER A 229 -13.95 19.79 9.22
C SER A 229 -13.93 18.32 8.76
N PRO A 230 -13.09 17.46 9.37
CA PRO A 230 -13.11 16.02 9.11
C PRO A 230 -14.32 15.30 9.70
N GLU A 231 -15.08 15.93 10.60
CA GLU A 231 -16.27 15.34 11.22
C GLU A 231 -17.40 15.17 10.19
N PHE A 232 -17.98 13.97 10.13
CA PHE A 232 -19.08 13.67 9.21
C PHE A 232 -20.35 14.45 9.57
N SER A 233 -20.64 14.63 10.86
CA SER A 233 -21.85 15.33 11.28
C SER A 233 -21.91 16.80 10.80
N ASP A 234 -20.79 17.40 10.43
CA ASP A 234 -20.73 18.77 9.90
C ASP A 234 -21.27 18.89 8.46
N LEU A 235 -21.64 17.78 7.81
CA LEU A 235 -22.36 17.81 6.54
C LEU A 235 -23.85 18.15 6.69
N PHE A 236 -24.43 17.94 7.86
CA PHE A 236 -25.84 18.23 8.09
C PHE A 236 -26.06 19.74 8.21
N CYS A 237 -27.17 20.23 7.65
CA CYS A 237 -27.61 21.59 7.92
C CYS A 237 -28.10 21.71 9.36
N GLU A 238 -28.26 22.95 9.84
CA GLU A 238 -28.92 23.21 11.11
C GLU A 238 -30.26 22.48 11.16
N THR A 239 -30.47 21.69 12.22
CA THR A 239 -31.60 20.76 12.32
C THR A 239 -32.08 20.65 13.76
N PRO A 240 -33.41 20.51 13.99
CA PRO A 240 -33.94 20.21 15.32
C PRO A 240 -33.66 18.76 15.76
N VAL A 241 -33.10 17.91 14.88
CA VAL A 241 -32.78 16.52 15.21
C VAL A 241 -31.59 16.46 16.18
N PRO A 242 -31.74 15.84 17.38
CA PRO A 242 -30.63 15.72 18.33
C PRO A 242 -29.44 14.95 17.76
N GLN A 243 -28.22 15.38 18.10
CA GLN A 243 -26.96 14.83 17.56
C GLN A 243 -26.82 13.30 17.72
N LYS A 244 -27.35 12.71 18.79
CA LYS A 244 -27.33 11.25 19.01
C LYS A 244 -28.08 10.43 17.94
N TYR A 245 -28.92 11.07 17.12
CA TYR A 245 -29.63 10.43 16.01
C TYR A 245 -28.96 10.72 14.66
N LEU A 246 -27.90 11.51 14.63
CA LEU A 246 -27.09 11.77 13.45
C LEU A 246 -25.87 10.86 13.46
N PRO A 247 -25.44 10.31 12.31
CA PRO A 247 -24.15 9.66 12.21
C PRO A 247 -23.03 10.65 12.56
N SER A 248 -22.10 10.24 13.40
CA SER A 248 -20.93 11.04 13.78
C SER A 248 -19.71 10.13 13.84
N PHE A 249 -18.67 10.56 13.13
CA PHE A 249 -17.35 9.95 13.11
C PHE A 249 -16.39 10.90 12.40
N GLU A 250 -15.13 10.82 12.78
CA GLU A 250 -14.05 11.56 12.16
C GLU A 250 -13.25 10.65 11.19
N HIS A 251 -12.74 11.23 10.12
CA HIS A 251 -11.71 10.60 9.28
C HIS A 251 -10.37 11.32 9.47
N ILE A 252 -9.27 10.62 9.23
CA ILE A 252 -7.94 11.21 9.33
C ILE A 252 -7.67 11.99 8.06
N LEU A 253 -7.58 13.32 8.16
CA LEU A 253 -7.22 14.18 7.05
C LEU A 253 -5.72 14.41 6.99
N LEU A 254 -5.12 14.10 5.84
CA LEU A 254 -3.73 14.38 5.51
C LEU A 254 -3.68 15.42 4.39
N ASP A 255 -3.69 16.70 4.74
CA ASP A 255 -3.60 17.81 3.79
C ASP A 255 -2.14 18.13 3.43
N TYR A 256 -1.78 17.84 2.17
CA TYR A 256 -0.47 18.13 1.58
C TYR A 256 -0.52 19.17 0.45
N SER A 257 -1.58 19.98 0.37
CA SER A 257 -1.74 21.01 -0.66
C SER A 257 -0.52 21.92 -0.77
N ASN A 258 0.02 22.35 0.36
CA ASN A 258 1.20 23.23 0.44
C ASN A 258 2.35 22.66 1.28
N LYS A 259 2.37 21.34 1.48
CA LYS A 259 3.35 20.68 2.34
C LYS A 259 4.07 19.57 1.58
N SER A 260 5.35 19.42 1.88
CA SER A 260 6.15 18.24 1.56
C SER A 260 5.78 17.10 2.53
N LEU A 261 5.90 15.86 2.06
CA LEU A 261 5.97 14.72 2.97
C LEU A 261 7.28 14.77 3.75
N GLU A 262 7.19 15.05 5.05
CA GLU A 262 8.34 15.11 5.95
C GLU A 262 8.25 14.02 7.02
N PHE A 263 8.80 12.85 6.73
CA PHE A 263 9.07 11.81 7.71
C PHE A 263 10.17 10.86 7.22
N LYS A 264 10.75 10.07 8.14
CA LYS A 264 11.82 9.11 7.82
C LYS A 264 11.21 7.84 7.23
N GLY A 265 11.76 7.39 6.11
CA GLY A 265 11.30 6.21 5.37
C GLY A 265 10.16 6.53 4.40
N ALA A 266 9.60 5.49 3.78
CA ALA A 266 8.62 5.59 2.69
C ALA A 266 9.09 6.51 1.53
N ILE A 267 10.31 6.26 1.04
CA ILE A 267 10.96 7.15 0.07
C ILE A 267 10.23 7.18 -1.27
N LYS A 268 9.61 6.05 -1.66
CA LYS A 268 8.88 5.93 -2.93
C LYS A 268 7.60 6.73 -2.86
N ILE A 269 6.89 6.67 -1.73
CA ILE A 269 5.70 7.51 -1.46
C ILE A 269 6.09 8.99 -1.48
N LYS A 270 7.23 9.36 -0.88
CA LYS A 270 7.73 10.74 -0.91
C LYS A 270 8.02 11.22 -2.33
N ILE A 271 8.71 10.41 -3.15
CA ILE A 271 9.00 10.76 -4.55
C ILE A 271 7.69 10.91 -5.33
N ALA A 272 6.77 9.95 -5.19
CA ALA A 272 5.46 10.02 -5.86
C ALA A 272 4.70 11.28 -5.49
N HIS A 273 4.65 11.63 -4.20
CA HIS A 273 4.05 12.88 -3.73
C HIS A 273 4.68 14.11 -4.37
N LEU A 274 6.01 14.20 -4.38
CA LEU A 274 6.72 15.33 -4.99
C LEU A 274 6.46 15.43 -6.49
N LEU A 275 6.39 14.31 -7.20
CA LEU A 275 6.12 14.25 -8.63
C LEU A 275 4.68 14.64 -8.97
N ILE A 276 3.71 14.23 -8.16
CA ILE A 276 2.31 14.63 -8.29
C ILE A 276 2.16 16.12 -7.99
N GLN A 277 2.77 16.59 -6.89
CA GLN A 277 2.79 18.01 -6.54
C GLN A 277 3.44 18.87 -7.64
N ALA A 278 4.56 18.42 -8.21
CA ALA A 278 5.25 19.08 -9.32
C ALA A 278 4.34 19.24 -10.55
N HIS A 279 3.56 18.22 -10.89
CA HIS A 279 2.60 18.28 -11.98
C HIS A 279 1.49 19.28 -11.71
N PHE A 280 0.79 19.16 -10.56
CA PHE A 280 -0.34 20.03 -10.24
C PHE A 280 0.05 21.50 -10.15
N LYS A 281 1.22 21.80 -9.61
CA LYS A 281 1.70 23.18 -9.45
C LYS A 281 2.54 23.68 -10.62
N GLY A 282 2.83 22.83 -11.60
CA GLY A 282 3.77 23.14 -12.68
C GLY A 282 5.18 23.50 -12.20
N CYS A 283 5.61 22.97 -11.05
CA CYS A 283 6.82 23.40 -10.33
C CYS A 283 7.93 22.34 -10.26
N LEU A 284 8.08 21.54 -11.33
CA LEU A 284 9.10 20.48 -11.37
C LEU A 284 10.52 21.01 -11.15
N LYS A 285 10.83 22.20 -11.69
CA LYS A 285 12.16 22.82 -11.57
C LYS A 285 12.48 23.19 -10.13
N GLU A 286 11.52 23.76 -9.41
CA GLU A 286 11.66 24.13 -8.01
C GLU A 286 11.81 22.88 -7.12
N LEU A 287 11.20 21.77 -7.52
CA LEU A 287 11.27 20.49 -6.81
C LEU A 287 12.43 19.59 -7.26
N PHE A 288 13.29 20.04 -8.18
CA PHE A 288 14.41 19.24 -8.71
C PHE A 288 15.36 18.76 -7.60
N GLN A 289 15.87 19.67 -6.78
CA GLN A 289 16.80 19.30 -5.71
C GLN A 289 16.16 18.37 -4.66
N PRO A 290 14.95 18.65 -4.13
CA PRO A 290 14.24 17.71 -3.26
C PRO A 290 14.00 16.32 -3.88
N LEU A 291 13.71 16.26 -5.19
CA LEU A 291 13.56 15.01 -5.92
C LEU A 291 14.89 14.27 -6.01
N MET A 292 15.98 14.94 -6.40
CA MET A 292 17.31 14.33 -6.48
C MET A 292 17.80 13.81 -5.14
N ASP A 293 17.59 14.58 -4.07
CA ASP A 293 17.88 14.14 -2.71
C ASP A 293 17.08 12.87 -2.36
N ALA A 294 15.80 12.82 -2.71
CA ALA A 294 14.96 11.66 -2.47
C ALA A 294 15.37 10.44 -3.33
N PHE A 295 15.69 10.65 -4.61
CA PHE A 295 16.22 9.62 -5.52
C PHE A 295 17.55 9.04 -5.03
N SER A 296 18.41 9.86 -4.43
CA SER A 296 19.69 9.38 -3.88
C SER A 296 19.52 8.38 -2.73
N LEU A 297 18.39 8.46 -2.03
CA LEU A 297 18.00 7.55 -0.95
C LEU A 297 17.20 6.35 -1.43
N LEU A 298 16.81 6.32 -2.71
CA LEU A 298 16.16 5.17 -3.33
C LEU A 298 17.16 4.03 -3.39
N SER A 299 16.97 2.99 -2.59
CA SER A 299 17.76 1.77 -2.72
C SER A 299 17.49 1.12 -4.08
N GLN A 300 18.49 0.45 -4.66
CA GLN A 300 18.23 -0.48 -5.76
C GLN A 300 17.32 -1.58 -5.24
N ASP A 301 16.05 -1.50 -5.61
CA ASP A 301 15.04 -2.42 -5.10
C ASP A 301 15.16 -3.80 -5.73
N GLN A 302 14.83 -4.78 -4.90
CA GLN A 302 14.51 -6.11 -5.34
C GLN A 302 13.03 -6.10 -5.77
N GLY A 303 12.73 -5.84 -7.05
CA GLY A 303 11.35 -5.82 -7.56
C GLY A 303 11.17 -4.89 -8.77
N LEU A 304 10.14 -4.04 -8.73
CA LEU A 304 9.89 -3.02 -9.75
C LEU A 304 11.04 -2.00 -9.82
N ASN A 305 11.40 -1.59 -11.04
CA ASN A 305 12.35 -0.51 -11.24
C ASN A 305 11.64 0.84 -11.05
N TYR A 306 11.56 1.29 -9.79
CA TYR A 306 10.92 2.55 -9.42
C TYR A 306 11.55 3.76 -10.09
N SER A 307 12.87 3.78 -10.31
CA SER A 307 13.53 4.86 -11.07
C SER A 307 12.96 4.96 -12.49
N LYS A 308 12.77 3.82 -13.18
CA LYS A 308 12.13 3.79 -14.50
C LYS A 308 10.67 4.23 -14.43
N ILE A 309 9.90 3.77 -13.43
CA ILE A 309 8.49 4.16 -13.25
C ILE A 309 8.35 5.67 -13.04
N PHE A 310 9.15 6.24 -12.14
CA PHE A 310 9.14 7.67 -11.87
C PHE A 310 9.56 8.49 -13.09
N PHE A 311 10.57 8.03 -13.84
CA PHE A 311 10.98 8.68 -15.08
C PHE A 311 9.87 8.66 -16.15
N ILE A 312 9.21 7.51 -16.34
CA ILE A 312 8.06 7.39 -17.25
C ILE A 312 6.95 8.34 -16.81
N TYR A 313 6.63 8.39 -15.52
CA TYR A 313 5.63 9.31 -15.01
C TYR A 313 5.95 10.77 -15.38
N VAL A 314 7.19 11.22 -15.16
CA VAL A 314 7.61 12.58 -15.53
C VAL A 314 7.44 12.79 -17.04
N ALA A 315 7.92 11.86 -17.87
CA ALA A 315 7.80 11.94 -19.33
C ALA A 315 6.33 12.01 -19.81
N THR A 316 5.41 11.33 -19.13
CA THR A 316 3.97 11.32 -19.47
C THR A 316 3.20 12.53 -18.97
N THR A 317 3.67 13.20 -17.91
CA THR A 317 2.90 14.25 -17.21
C THR A 317 3.45 15.66 -17.40
N GLN A 318 4.69 15.80 -17.88
CA GLN A 318 5.37 17.09 -18.01
C GLN A 318 5.47 17.51 -19.48
N LYS A 319 5.51 18.83 -19.71
CA LYS A 319 5.77 19.39 -21.05
C LYS A 319 7.18 19.01 -21.49
N TYR A 320 7.36 18.82 -22.80
CA TYR A 320 8.62 18.39 -23.39
C TYR A 320 9.79 19.32 -23.03
N GLU A 321 9.59 20.64 -23.02
CA GLU A 321 10.62 21.62 -22.67
C GLU A 321 11.06 21.48 -21.22
N THR A 322 10.11 21.25 -20.31
CA THR A 322 10.37 21.04 -18.87
C THR A 322 11.07 19.71 -18.63
N PHE A 323 10.67 18.65 -19.35
CA PHE A 323 11.29 17.33 -19.26
C PHE A 323 12.71 17.30 -19.80
N LYS A 324 13.00 18.00 -20.91
CA LYS A 324 14.33 18.02 -21.54
C LYS A 324 15.41 18.63 -20.61
N GLU A 325 15.00 19.53 -19.73
CA GLU A 325 15.89 20.20 -18.77
C GLU A 325 16.04 19.44 -17.44
N PHE A 326 15.20 18.43 -17.19
CA PHE A 326 15.16 17.60 -15.97
C PHE A 326 16.04 16.35 -16.09
#